data_AF-A0A7X2Z511-F1
#
_entry.id   AF-A0A7X2Z511-F1
#
_cell.length_a   1.000
_cell.length_b   1.000
_cell.length_c   1.000
_cell.angle_alpha   90.00
_cell.angle_beta   90.00
_cell.angle_gamma   90.00
#
_symmetry.space_group_name_H-M   'P 1'
#
loop_
_entity.id
_entity.type
_entity.pdbx_description
1 polymer ?
#
loop_
_entity_poly.entity_id
_entity_poly.type
_entity_poly.pdbx_seq_one_letter_code
_entity_poly.pdbx_strand_id
1 'polypeptide(L)'
;MKLRKDLFEEISRERARQDLKHPYPEGFPKDLRMEILVEEIGEVSKAKIEGDQAQLRDELIQVAATALRWIECLDHEKVIK
;
A
#
# COMPACT_ATOMS: atom_id res chain seq x y z
N MET A 1 2.45 9.47 -21.02
CA MET A 1 3.21 8.68 -20.02
C MET A 1 3.39 9.56 -18.79
N LYS A 2 2.96 9.13 -17.61
CA LYS A 2 3.20 9.91 -16.38
C LYS A 2 4.69 9.91 -16.05
N LEU A 3 5.17 11.00 -15.45
CA LEU A 3 6.53 11.03 -14.93
C LEU A 3 6.60 10.18 -13.66
N ARG A 4 7.79 9.66 -13.36
CA ARG A 4 8.02 8.90 -12.11
C ARG A 4 7.62 9.70 -10.87
N LYS A 5 7.83 11.01 -10.89
CA LYS A 5 7.40 11.93 -9.83
C LYS A 5 5.89 11.85 -9.58
N ASP A 6 5.09 11.88 -10.64
CA ASP A 6 3.63 11.83 -10.53
C ASP A 6 3.16 10.51 -9.90
N LEU A 7 3.85 9.40 -10.20
CA LEU A 7 3.56 8.10 -9.59
C LEU A 7 3.85 8.09 -8.08
N PHE A 8 4.95 8.70 -7.65
CA PHE A 8 5.23 8.83 -6.21
C PHE A 8 4.18 9.70 -5.51
N GLU A 9 3.71 10.79 -6.13
CA GLU A 9 2.62 11.59 -5.56
C GLU A 9 1.32 10.80 -5.42
N GLU A 10 1.03 9.89 -6.35
CA GLU A 10 -0.12 8.99 -6.23
C GLU A 10 0.02 7.98 -5.11
N ILE A 11 1.19 7.35 -4.98
CA ILE A 11 1.50 6.46 -3.86
C ILE A 11 1.36 7.21 -2.52
N SER A 12 1.86 8.45 -2.44
CA SER A 12 1.72 9.28 -1.23
C SER A 12 0.26 9.62 -0.92
N ARG A 13 -0.57 9.92 -1.94
CA ARG A 13 -2.00 10.16 -1.76
C ARG A 13 -2.72 8.91 -1.28
N GLU A 14 -2.41 7.76 -1.87
CA GLU A 14 -3.00 6.48 -1.47
C GLU A 14 -2.59 6.11 -0.03
N ARG A 15 -1.32 6.28 0.30
CA ARG A 15 -0.82 6.10 1.67
C ARG A 15 -1.57 6.97 2.68
N ALA A 16 -1.82 8.24 2.35
CA ALA A 16 -2.62 9.13 3.20
C ALA A 16 -4.09 8.68 3.31
N ARG A 17 -4.68 8.16 2.22
CA ARG A 17 -6.02 7.56 2.25
C ARG A 17 -6.09 6.35 3.18
N GLN A 18 -5.08 5.48 3.15
CA GLN A 18 -4.99 4.31 4.02
C GLN A 18 -4.91 4.70 5.51
N ASP A 19 -4.28 5.82 5.87
CA ASP A 19 -4.29 6.30 7.26
C ASP A 19 -5.67 6.74 7.75
N LEU A 20 -6.49 7.30 6.84
CA LEU A 20 -7.87 7.68 7.17
C LEU A 20 -8.77 6.45 7.29
N LYS A 21 -8.58 5.45 6.41
CA LYS A 21 -9.41 4.23 6.37
C LYS A 21 -9.02 3.22 7.45
N HIS A 22 -7.73 3.12 7.75
CA HIS A 22 -7.13 2.16 8.66
C HIS A 22 -6.16 2.89 9.60
N PRO A 23 -6.66 3.62 10.62
CA PRO A 23 -5.83 4.46 11.48
C PRO A 23 -4.76 3.68 12.25
N TYR A 24 -3.61 4.30 12.52
CA TYR A 24 -2.56 3.70 13.34
C TYR A 24 -2.90 3.75 14.84
N PRO A 25 -2.51 2.73 15.65
CA PRO A 25 -1.86 1.48 15.27
C PRO A 25 -2.80 0.35 14.83
N GLU A 26 -4.09 0.43 15.17
CA GLU A 26 -5.04 -0.69 15.05
C GLU A 26 -5.28 -1.12 13.61
N GLY A 27 -5.17 -0.20 12.65
CA GLY A 27 -5.36 -0.43 11.23
C GLY A 27 -4.13 -0.95 10.48
N PHE A 28 -2.99 -1.10 11.15
CA PHE A 28 -1.80 -1.75 10.55
C PHE A 28 -0.94 -2.45 11.61
N PRO A 29 -1.54 -3.41 12.34
CA PRO A 29 -0.89 -4.05 13.46
C PRO A 29 0.28 -4.90 12.96
N LYS A 30 1.35 -4.94 13.77
CA LYS A 30 2.63 -5.57 13.41
C LYS A 30 2.49 -7.02 12.94
N ASP A 31 1.63 -7.78 13.61
CA ASP A 31 1.46 -9.21 13.37
C ASP A 31 0.59 -9.52 12.14
N LEU A 32 -0.03 -8.52 11.51
CA LEU A 32 -0.85 -8.70 10.29
C LEU A 32 -0.29 -8.00 9.05
N ARG A 33 0.91 -7.40 9.12
CA ARG A 33 1.43 -6.59 8.00
C ARG A 33 1.69 -7.42 6.74
N MET A 34 2.09 -8.68 6.91
CA MET A 34 2.27 -9.60 5.80
C MET A 34 0.93 -9.91 5.14
N GLU A 35 -0.09 -10.22 5.93
CA GLU A 35 -1.45 -10.54 5.51
C GLU A 35 -2.07 -9.36 4.76
N ILE A 36 -1.93 -8.15 5.28
CA ILE A 36 -2.43 -6.91 4.63
C ILE A 36 -1.69 -6.68 3.30
N LEU A 37 -0.37 -6.90 3.22
CA LEU A 37 0.35 -6.79 1.95
C LEU A 37 -0.10 -7.86 0.94
N VAL A 38 -0.34 -9.10 1.39
CA VAL A 38 -0.82 -10.19 0.54
C VAL A 38 -2.25 -9.94 0.06
N GLU A 39 -3.10 -9.31 0.88
CA GLU A 39 -4.45 -8.91 0.48
C GLU A 39 -4.41 -7.99 -0.75
N GLU A 40 -3.58 -6.95 -0.73
CA GLU A 40 -3.42 -6.03 -1.87
C GLU A 40 -2.86 -6.74 -3.12
N ILE A 41 -1.92 -7.69 -2.94
CA ILE A 41 -1.40 -8.53 -4.04
C ILE A 41 -2.50 -9.46 -4.60
N GLY A 42 -3.40 -9.92 -3.73
CA GLY A 42 -4.58 -10.69 -4.10
C GLY A 42 -5.51 -9.89 -5.03
N GLU A 43 -5.79 -8.63 -4.70
CA GLU A 43 -6.60 -7.76 -5.54
C GLU A 43 -5.91 -7.42 -6.88
N VAL A 44 -4.59 -7.24 -6.90
CA VAL A 44 -3.81 -7.16 -8.17
C VAL A 44 -4.07 -8.40 -9.04
N SER A 45 -3.99 -9.59 -8.44
CA SER A 45 -4.17 -10.86 -9.16
C SER A 45 -5.59 -10.99 -9.70
N LYS A 46 -6.58 -10.62 -8.89
CA LYS A 46 -8.00 -10.62 -9.27
C LYS A 46 -8.28 -9.64 -10.40
N ALA A 47 -7.87 -8.39 -10.29
CA ALA A 47 -8.04 -7.38 -11.35
C ALA A 47 -7.37 -7.83 -12.66
N LYS A 48 -6.22 -8.50 -12.58
CA LYS A 48 -5.55 -9.07 -13.76
C LYS A 48 -6.36 -10.19 -14.43
N ILE A 49 -6.94 -11.10 -13.64
CA ILE A 49 -7.78 -12.20 -14.12
C ILE A 49 -9.07 -11.66 -14.75
N GLU A 50 -9.68 -10.66 -14.12
CA GLU A 50 -10.92 -10.01 -14.58
C GLU A 50 -10.69 -9.11 -15.80
N GLY A 51 -9.44 -8.80 -16.14
CA GLY A 51 -9.08 -7.95 -17.28
C GLY A 51 -9.29 -6.45 -17.03
N ASP A 52 -9.59 -6.05 -15.80
CA ASP A 52 -9.80 -4.65 -15.42
C ASP A 52 -8.46 -3.91 -15.30
N GLN A 53 -8.09 -3.18 -16.35
CA GLN A 53 -6.84 -2.42 -16.41
C GLN A 53 -6.83 -1.20 -15.47
N ALA A 54 -8.00 -0.61 -15.20
CA ALA A 54 -8.09 0.54 -14.31
C ALA A 54 -7.88 0.09 -12.87
N GLN A 55 -8.62 -0.95 -12.46
CA GLN A 55 -8.46 -1.54 -11.14
C GLN A 55 -7.05 -2.07 -10.93
N LEU A 56 -6.50 -2.79 -11.91
CA LEU A 56 -5.13 -3.33 -11.82
C LEU A 56 -4.09 -2.24 -11.52
N ARG A 57 -4.23 -1.08 -12.17
CA ARG A 57 -3.33 0.06 -11.93
C ARG A 57 -3.48 0.58 -10.51
N ASP A 58 -4.70 0.72 -10.03
CA ASP A 58 -4.98 1.26 -8.70
C ASP A 58 -4.54 0.28 -7.60
N GLU A 59 -4.71 -1.03 -7.80
CA GLU A 59 -4.20 -2.06 -6.87
C GLU A 59 -2.67 -2.10 -6.81
N LEU A 60 -1.98 -1.87 -7.92
CA LEU A 60 -0.51 -1.74 -7.90
C LEU A 60 -0.06 -0.52 -7.08
N ILE A 61 -0.82 0.58 -7.11
CA ILE A 61 -0.56 1.75 -6.26
C ILE A 61 -0.86 1.43 -4.79
N GLN A 62 -1.93 0.69 -4.49
CA GLN A 62 -2.25 0.25 -3.13
C GLN A 62 -1.18 -0.68 -2.55
N VAL A 63 -0.68 -1.65 -3.31
CA VAL A 63 0.47 -2.49 -2.91
C VAL A 63 1.70 -1.63 -2.58
N ALA A 64 2.03 -0.65 -3.43
CA ALA A 64 3.16 0.23 -3.20
C ALA A 64 2.98 1.11 -1.94
N ALA A 65 1.77 1.61 -1.71
CA ALA A 65 1.43 2.39 -0.52
C ALA A 65 1.51 1.54 0.77
N THR A 66 1.03 0.30 0.73
CA THR A 66 1.11 -0.67 1.84
C THR A 66 2.55 -1.04 2.16
N ALA A 67 3.38 -1.26 1.14
CA ALA A 67 4.82 -1.49 1.33
C ALA A 67 5.52 -0.27 1.93
N LEU A 68 5.22 0.94 1.44
CA LEU A 68 5.72 2.19 2.00
C LEU A 68 5.34 2.33 3.48
N ARG A 69 4.07 2.09 3.82
CA ARG A 69 3.57 2.11 5.20
C ARG A 69 4.35 1.17 6.12
N TRP A 70 4.67 -0.03 5.62
CA TRP A 70 5.44 -1.00 6.39
C TRP A 70 6.88 -0.55 6.58
N ILE A 71 7.53 0.00 5.55
CA ILE A 71 8.87 0.58 5.68
C ILE A 71 8.88 1.71 6.72
N GLU A 72 7.92 2.64 6.65
CA GLU A 72 7.77 3.71 7.66
C GLU A 72 7.68 3.13 9.07
N CYS A 73 6.83 2.13 9.27
CA CYS A 73 6.69 1.45 10.56
C CYS A 73 7.99 0.79 11.02
N LEU A 74 8.73 0.14 10.11
CA LEU A 74 10.03 -0.47 10.43
C LEU A 74 11.06 0.58 10.81
N ASP A 75 11.10 1.72 10.12
CA ASP A 75 12.03 2.81 10.39
C ASP A 75 11.68 3.50 11.72
N HIS A 76 10.40 3.71 12.01
CA HIS A 76 9.92 4.20 13.31
C HIS A 76 10.25 3.22 14.45
N GLU A 77 10.11 1.92 14.23
CA GLU A 77 10.47 0.87 15.19
C GLU A 77 11.99 0.76 15.40
N LYS A 78 12.78 1.02 14.36
CA LYS A 78 14.26 0.97 14.38
C LYS A 78 14.93 2.20 15.01
N VAL A 79 14.18 3.17 15.51
CA VAL A 79 14.71 4.18 16.46
C VAL A 79 15.03 3.58 17.84
N ILE A 80 14.81 2.27 18.05
CA ILE A 80 15.38 1.52 19.19
C ILE A 80 16.09 0.25 18.68
N LYS A 81 17.30 0.41 18.14
CA LYS A 81 18.52 -0.33 18.51
C LYS A 81 19.73 0.16 17.73
#